data_AF-A0A7C9MB09-F1
#
_entry.id   AF-A0A7C9MB09-F1
#
_cell.length_a   1.000
_cell.length_b   1.000
_cell.length_c   1.000
_cell.angle_alpha   90.00
_cell.angle_beta   90.00
_cell.angle_gamma   90.00
#
_symmetry.space_group_name_H-M   'P 1'
#
loop_
_entity.id
_entity.type
_entity.pdbx_description
1 polymer ?
#
loop_
_entity_poly.entity_id
_entity_poly.type
_entity_poly.pdbx_seq_one_letter_code
_entity_poly.pdbx_strand_id
1 'polypeptide(L)'
;MDDPKPSEPYGSGPIPGTCGAQLRGKPGQYCKNPAGKGTTHLGEGKCRIHGGATPIKHGRYSSIQRPRLQELMAEFAKDADPLDTMPELLILRALVTDYIERYDALTDAITAWHLSHTSGYDEAVKLWREQLAAYLDEVNSGYHEPVMGPPRPPIPEAFENKPRQAPDILSVGKFIRDITGIVEQLQKRDSDQRITLVDLNRILEQLGVETVHAVKEVIPDDTDLSICTPAELRAQLVEVTERRWGTIRY
;
A
#
# COMPACT_ATOMS: atom_id res chain seq x y z
N MET A 1 27.27 2.94 62.94
CA MET A 1 27.73 2.01 61.89
C MET A 1 26.83 2.29 60.72
N ASP A 2 27.28 3.14 59.81
CA ASP A 2 26.52 3.58 58.65
C ASP A 2 26.60 2.51 57.55
N ASP A 3 25.43 2.03 57.11
CA ASP A 3 25.31 1.15 55.95
C ASP A 3 25.75 1.90 54.67
N PRO A 4 26.59 1.30 53.82
CA PRO A 4 26.95 1.92 52.55
C PRO A 4 25.73 1.91 51.62
N LYS A 5 25.28 3.11 51.21
CA LYS A 5 24.25 3.27 50.18
C LYS A 5 24.69 2.54 48.90
N PRO A 6 23.82 1.74 48.27
CA PRO A 6 24.13 1.12 46.99
C PRO A 6 24.32 2.23 45.94
N SER A 7 25.52 2.31 45.36
CA SER A 7 25.77 3.17 44.22
C SER A 7 24.99 2.63 43.04
N GLU A 8 23.84 3.23 42.73
CA GLU A 8 23.09 2.90 41.51
C GLU A 8 23.99 3.14 40.30
N PRO A 9 24.30 2.11 39.48
CA PRO A 9 25.02 2.32 38.24
C PRO A 9 24.02 2.84 37.21
N TYR A 10 23.62 4.11 37.33
CA TYR A 10 22.79 4.78 36.33
C TYR A 10 23.63 5.06 35.08
N GLY A 11 23.79 4.03 34.25
CA GLY A 11 24.07 4.23 32.83
C GLY A 11 22.89 4.99 32.24
N SER A 12 23.03 6.30 32.05
CA SER A 12 22.03 7.10 31.34
C SER A 12 21.72 6.42 30.02
N GLY A 13 20.47 5.99 29.84
CA GLY A 13 20.02 5.37 28.60
C GLY A 13 20.27 6.26 27.38
N PRO A 14 20.07 5.73 26.17
CA PRO A 14 20.24 6.49 24.94
C PRO A 14 19.39 7.77 24.96
N ILE A 15 20.02 8.92 24.66
CA ILE A 15 19.36 10.23 24.62
C ILE A 15 18.57 10.33 23.30
N PRO A 16 17.28 10.74 23.32
CA PRO A 16 16.50 10.96 22.11
C PRO A 16 17.23 11.85 21.09
N GLY A 17 17.16 11.51 19.81
CA GLY A 17 17.84 12.24 18.73
C GLY A 17 19.34 11.94 18.57
N THR A 18 19.92 11.06 19.40
CA THR A 18 21.30 10.58 19.25
C THR A 18 21.34 9.15 18.71
N CYS A 19 22.51 8.72 18.21
CA CYS A 19 22.73 7.39 17.66
C CYS A 19 22.36 6.26 18.64
N GLY A 20 22.57 6.46 19.94
CA GLY A 20 22.16 5.52 20.98
C GLY A 20 22.83 4.14 20.95
N ALA A 21 23.81 3.89 20.07
CA ALA A 21 24.55 2.63 20.03
C ALA A 21 25.55 2.53 21.20
N GLN A 22 25.63 1.38 21.85
CA GLN A 22 26.58 1.15 22.94
C GLN A 22 28.03 1.17 22.43
N LEU A 23 28.91 1.88 23.13
CA LEU A 23 30.33 2.00 22.77
C LEU A 23 31.08 0.69 23.05
N ARG A 24 31.86 0.22 22.08
CA ARG A 24 32.65 -1.02 22.21
C ARG A 24 33.64 -0.90 23.39
N GLY A 25 33.59 -1.87 24.30
CA GLY A 25 34.47 -1.92 25.48
C GLY A 25 34.07 -1.01 26.64
N LYS A 26 32.93 -0.30 26.56
CA LYS A 26 32.42 0.57 27.62
C LYS A 26 30.94 0.27 27.90
N PRO A 27 30.62 -0.81 28.65
CA PRO A 27 29.24 -1.13 28.99
C PRO A 27 28.57 0.06 29.71
N GLY A 28 27.31 0.32 29.36
CA GLY A 28 26.54 1.45 29.88
C GLY A 28 26.82 2.82 29.24
N GLN A 29 27.82 2.96 28.35
CA GLN A 29 28.06 4.19 27.60
C GLN A 29 27.52 4.11 26.17
N TYR A 30 26.75 5.12 25.75
CA TYR A 30 26.11 5.18 24.44
C TYR A 30 26.68 6.31 23.57
N CYS A 31 26.61 6.14 22.26
CA CYS A 31 27.09 7.12 21.28
C CYS A 31 26.22 8.39 21.30
N LYS A 32 26.86 9.53 21.54
CA LYS A 32 26.23 10.86 21.58
C LYS A 32 26.20 11.60 20.23
N ASN A 33 26.65 10.98 19.13
CA ASN A 33 26.50 11.60 17.81
C ASN A 33 25.01 11.75 17.48
N PRO A 34 24.60 12.78 16.70
CA PRO A 34 23.27 12.84 16.11
C PRO A 34 22.89 11.52 15.44
N ALA A 35 21.64 11.10 15.61
CA ALA A 35 21.09 9.92 14.94
C ALA A 35 21.30 10.03 13.42
N GLY A 36 21.67 8.92 12.77
CA GLY A 36 21.94 8.90 11.33
C GLY A 36 23.13 9.76 10.86
N LYS A 37 23.99 10.27 11.75
CA LYS A 37 25.14 11.09 11.33
C LYS A 37 26.03 10.33 10.33
N GLY A 38 26.18 10.92 9.13
CA GLY A 38 26.95 10.34 8.03
C GLY A 38 26.24 9.21 7.28
N THR A 39 24.93 9.08 7.40
CA THR A 39 24.08 8.17 6.60
C THR A 39 23.08 8.98 5.77
N THR A 40 22.27 8.30 4.95
CA THR A 40 21.18 8.92 4.16
C THR A 40 19.92 9.22 4.98
N HIS A 41 19.88 8.83 6.27
CA HIS A 41 18.74 8.96 7.17
C HIS A 41 19.09 9.79 8.40
N LEU A 42 19.51 11.04 8.19
CA LEU A 42 19.87 11.97 9.27
C LEU A 42 18.69 12.19 10.23
N GLY A 43 18.94 12.03 11.52
CA GLY A 43 17.92 12.14 12.57
C GLY A 43 17.32 10.79 13.02
N GLU A 44 17.62 9.68 12.31
CA GLU A 44 17.08 8.36 12.62
C GLU A 44 18.20 7.33 12.87
N GLY A 45 17.94 6.36 13.75
CA GLY A 45 18.79 5.16 13.90
C GLY A 45 20.27 5.40 14.25
N LYS A 46 21.11 4.41 13.91
CA LYS A 46 22.55 4.42 14.21
C LYS A 46 23.31 5.33 13.25
N CYS A 47 24.37 5.98 13.72
CA CYS A 47 25.27 6.76 12.85
C CYS A 47 26.21 5.84 12.03
N ARG A 48 26.90 6.43 11.04
CA ARG A 48 27.80 5.71 10.13
C ARG A 48 28.82 4.82 10.84
N ILE A 49 29.43 5.33 11.91
CA ILE A 49 30.47 4.61 12.68
C ILE A 49 29.93 3.43 13.49
N HIS A 50 28.62 3.41 13.77
CA HIS A 50 27.95 2.32 14.49
C HIS A 50 27.10 1.46 13.55
N GLY A 51 27.48 1.40 12.27
CA GLY A 51 26.87 0.53 11.28
C GLY A 51 25.58 1.06 10.66
N GLY A 52 25.23 2.33 10.87
CA GLY A 52 24.07 2.94 10.21
C GLY A 52 24.17 2.97 8.69
N ALA A 53 25.40 2.96 8.15
CA ALA A 53 25.65 2.89 6.71
C ALA A 53 25.94 1.46 6.21
N THR A 54 25.95 0.46 7.11
CA THR A 54 26.24 -0.92 6.71
C THR A 54 25.05 -1.48 5.94
N PRO A 55 25.24 -2.00 4.70
CA PRO A 55 24.19 -2.67 3.96
C PRO A 55 23.62 -3.81 4.80
N ILE A 56 22.31 -3.80 5.00
CA ILE A 56 21.66 -4.78 5.84
C ILE A 56 21.62 -6.11 5.09
N LYS A 57 22.37 -7.09 5.59
CA LYS A 57 22.61 -8.36 4.88
C LYS A 57 21.46 -9.36 5.00
N HIS A 58 20.62 -9.26 6.04
CA HIS A 58 19.61 -10.27 6.36
C HIS A 58 18.30 -9.64 6.84
N GLY A 59 17.17 -10.24 6.46
CA GLY A 59 15.81 -9.84 6.84
C GLY A 59 15.11 -9.00 5.76
N ARG A 60 13.92 -9.44 5.32
CA ARG A 60 13.13 -8.73 4.29
C ARG A 60 12.75 -7.30 4.68
N TYR A 61 12.72 -7.00 5.98
CA TYR A 61 12.22 -5.74 6.55
C TYR A 61 13.21 -5.03 7.48
N SER A 62 14.44 -5.50 7.58
CA SER A 62 15.43 -4.97 8.53
C SER A 62 15.91 -3.55 8.21
N SER A 63 15.59 -3.04 7.01
CA SER A 63 15.80 -1.65 6.58
C SER A 63 14.69 -0.67 6.99
N ILE A 64 13.57 -1.17 7.50
CA ILE A 64 12.44 -0.32 7.90
C ILE A 64 12.67 0.16 9.33
N GLN A 65 13.40 1.27 9.50
CA GLN A 65 13.66 1.92 10.80
C GLN A 65 12.78 3.14 11.07
N ARG A 66 11.66 3.31 10.35
CA ARG A 66 10.79 4.47 10.53
C ARG A 66 9.92 4.27 11.78
N PRO A 67 10.02 5.13 12.82
CA PRO A 67 9.24 5.00 14.05
C PRO A 67 7.73 4.89 13.78
N ARG A 68 7.22 5.70 12.85
CA ARG A 68 5.81 5.66 12.41
C ARG A 68 5.38 4.30 11.86
N LEU A 69 6.25 3.59 11.14
CA LEU A 69 5.90 2.26 10.63
C LEU A 69 5.87 1.24 11.77
N GLN A 70 6.71 1.38 12.79
CA GLN A 70 6.67 0.52 13.97
C GLN A 70 5.40 0.75 14.79
N GLU A 71 4.98 2.00 14.96
CA GLU A 71 3.72 2.36 15.61
C GLU A 71 2.52 1.75 14.87
N LEU A 72 2.47 1.92 13.54
CA LEU A 72 1.41 1.34 12.70
C LEU A 72 1.43 -0.20 12.75
N MET A 73 2.61 -0.84 12.71
CA MET A 73 2.71 -2.29 12.86
C MET A 73 2.23 -2.77 14.23
N ALA A 74 2.57 -2.04 15.30
CA ALA A 74 2.10 -2.37 16.65
C ALA A 74 0.60 -2.12 16.83
N GLU A 75 0.02 -1.19 16.08
CA GLU A 75 -1.42 -0.95 16.01
C GLU A 75 -2.14 -2.07 15.26
N PHE A 76 -1.69 -2.42 14.04
CA PHE A 76 -2.26 -3.52 13.27
C PHE A 76 -2.07 -4.89 13.92
N ALA A 77 -1.03 -5.08 14.73
CA ALA A 77 -0.85 -6.30 15.53
C ALA A 77 -1.91 -6.48 16.64
N LYS A 78 -2.69 -5.44 16.96
CA LYS A 78 -3.82 -5.53 17.91
C LYS A 78 -5.11 -5.97 17.26
N ASP A 79 -5.14 -6.06 15.93
CA ASP A 79 -6.33 -6.54 15.22
C ASP A 79 -6.62 -8.00 15.58
N ALA A 80 -7.89 -8.29 15.85
CA ALA A 80 -8.33 -9.65 16.17
C ALA A 80 -8.26 -10.57 14.95
N ASP A 81 -8.37 -10.00 13.74
CA ASP A 81 -8.23 -10.72 12.48
C ASP A 81 -7.37 -9.93 11.49
N PRO A 82 -6.03 -9.98 11.61
CA PRO A 82 -5.12 -9.24 10.73
C PRO A 82 -5.14 -9.73 9.27
N LEU A 83 -5.90 -10.79 8.97
CA LEU A 83 -6.07 -11.33 7.64
C LEU A 83 -7.36 -10.82 6.98
N ASP A 84 -8.28 -10.23 7.72
CA ASP A 84 -9.48 -9.59 7.20
C ASP A 84 -9.11 -8.27 6.50
N THR A 85 -9.26 -8.27 5.18
CA THR A 85 -9.01 -7.08 4.34
C THR A 85 -10.30 -6.32 3.99
N MET A 86 -11.45 -6.73 4.54
CA MET A 86 -12.73 -6.09 4.27
C MET A 86 -12.74 -4.60 4.64
N PRO A 87 -12.16 -4.14 5.76
CA PRO A 87 -12.13 -2.72 6.09
C PRO A 87 -11.41 -1.89 5.02
N GLU A 88 -10.25 -2.34 4.53
CA GLU A 88 -9.48 -1.67 3.48
C GLU A 88 -10.25 -1.62 2.16
N LEU A 89 -10.92 -2.71 1.80
CA LEU A 89 -11.77 -2.76 0.60
C LEU A 89 -12.93 -1.78 0.68
N LEU A 90 -13.56 -1.66 1.85
CA LEU A 90 -14.65 -0.70 2.06
C LEU A 90 -14.16 0.74 1.95
N ILE A 91 -13.00 1.05 2.53
CA ILE A 91 -12.37 2.38 2.40
C ILE A 91 -12.03 2.68 0.94
N LEU A 92 -11.40 1.74 0.24
CA LEU A 92 -11.11 1.90 -1.20
C LEU A 92 -12.37 2.14 -2.00
N ARG A 93 -13.42 1.35 -1.76
CA ARG A 93 -14.71 1.52 -2.43
C ARG A 93 -15.29 2.91 -2.17
N ALA A 94 -15.28 3.37 -0.93
CA ALA A 94 -15.75 4.71 -0.58
C ALA A 94 -14.95 5.81 -1.29
N LEU A 95 -13.62 5.69 -1.33
CA LEU A 95 -12.75 6.63 -2.04
C LEU A 95 -12.99 6.64 -3.55
N VAL A 96 -13.22 5.47 -4.18
CA VAL A 96 -13.57 5.38 -5.61
C VAL A 96 -14.91 6.08 -5.86
N THR A 97 -15.93 5.76 -5.06
CA THR A 97 -17.26 6.33 -5.20
C THR A 97 -17.22 7.85 -5.05
N ASP A 98 -16.58 8.36 -3.99
CA ASP A 98 -16.42 9.80 -3.78
C ASP A 98 -15.65 10.48 -4.93
N TYR A 99 -14.62 9.83 -5.48
CA TYR A 99 -13.92 10.36 -6.65
C TYR A 99 -14.82 10.44 -7.89
N ILE A 100 -15.60 9.38 -8.17
CA ILE A 100 -16.54 9.34 -9.30
C ILE A 100 -17.60 10.44 -9.14
N GLU A 101 -18.17 10.59 -7.95
CA GLU A 101 -19.19 11.61 -7.67
C GLU A 101 -18.65 13.04 -7.83
N ARG A 102 -17.36 13.26 -7.56
CA ARG A 102 -16.70 14.57 -7.74
C ARG A 102 -16.08 14.76 -9.13
N TYR A 103 -16.14 13.77 -10.01
CA TYR A 103 -15.46 13.80 -11.31
C TYR A 103 -15.97 14.94 -12.21
N ASP A 104 -17.27 15.15 -12.26
CA ASP A 104 -17.87 16.21 -13.08
C ASP A 104 -17.47 17.59 -12.54
N ALA A 105 -17.56 17.81 -11.22
CA ALA A 105 -17.13 19.05 -10.59
C ALA A 105 -15.64 19.36 -10.82
N LEU A 106 -14.78 18.33 -10.78
CA LEU A 106 -13.36 18.46 -11.11
C LEU A 106 -13.13 18.80 -12.58
N THR A 107 -13.85 18.13 -13.49
CA THR A 107 -13.80 18.37 -14.93
C THR A 107 -14.25 19.78 -15.29
N ASP A 108 -15.35 20.23 -14.69
CA ASP A 108 -15.90 21.58 -14.85
C ASP A 108 -14.91 22.63 -14.35
N ALA A 109 -14.29 22.40 -13.18
CA ALA A 109 -13.29 23.31 -12.65
C ALA A 109 -12.05 23.41 -13.56
N ILE A 110 -11.57 22.30 -14.10
CA ILE A 110 -10.44 22.28 -15.05
C ILE A 110 -10.81 22.98 -16.35
N THR A 111 -12.01 22.74 -16.86
CA THR A 111 -12.52 23.37 -18.09
C THR A 111 -12.67 24.87 -17.90
N ALA A 112 -13.28 25.31 -16.81
CA ALA A 112 -13.41 26.72 -16.46
C ALA A 112 -12.05 27.41 -16.31
N TRP A 113 -11.08 26.74 -15.68
CA TRP A 113 -9.70 27.21 -15.60
C TRP A 113 -9.03 27.33 -16.97
N HIS A 114 -9.22 26.35 -17.86
CA HIS A 114 -8.68 26.43 -19.22
C HIS A 114 -9.29 27.59 -20.02
N LEU A 115 -10.62 27.76 -19.93
CA LEU A 115 -11.34 28.85 -20.60
C LEU A 115 -10.99 30.24 -20.03
N SER A 116 -10.62 30.33 -18.75
CA SER A 116 -10.16 31.59 -18.17
C SER A 116 -8.79 32.04 -18.72
N HIS A 117 -8.00 31.12 -19.28
CA HIS A 117 -6.70 31.45 -19.89
C HIS A 117 -6.83 31.92 -21.33
N THR A 118 -7.85 31.44 -22.07
CA THR A 118 -8.04 31.80 -23.48
C THR A 118 -8.68 33.18 -23.63
N SER A 119 -9.71 33.49 -22.85
CA SER A 119 -10.46 34.76 -23.02
C SER A 119 -9.62 36.02 -22.86
N GLY A 120 -8.85 36.15 -21.77
CA GLY A 120 -8.05 37.36 -21.52
C GLY A 120 -6.88 37.55 -22.49
N TYR A 121 -6.23 36.45 -22.90
CA TYR A 121 -5.16 36.48 -23.88
C TYR A 121 -5.70 36.77 -25.29
N ASP A 122 -6.81 36.16 -25.68
CA ASP A 122 -7.45 36.38 -26.99
C ASP A 122 -7.91 37.84 -27.14
N GLU A 123 -8.48 38.43 -26.09
CA GLU A 123 -8.82 39.85 -26.06
C GLU A 123 -7.58 40.75 -26.20
N ALA A 124 -6.50 40.44 -25.48
CA ALA A 124 -5.25 41.18 -25.58
C ALA A 124 -4.59 41.06 -26.97
N VAL A 125 -4.62 39.87 -27.57
CA VAL A 125 -4.13 39.62 -28.94
C VAL A 125 -4.97 40.36 -29.97
N LYS A 126 -6.30 40.38 -29.79
CA LYS A 126 -7.21 41.12 -30.66
C LYS A 126 -6.90 42.62 -30.61
N LEU A 127 -6.80 43.19 -29.41
CA LEU A 127 -6.46 44.61 -29.21
C LEU A 127 -5.09 44.94 -29.81
N TRP A 128 -4.09 44.08 -29.60
CA TRP A 128 -2.76 44.24 -30.17
C TRP A 128 -2.79 44.24 -31.71
N ARG A 129 -3.56 43.35 -32.33
CA ARG A 129 -3.72 43.31 -33.80
C ARG A 129 -4.35 44.59 -34.34
N GLU A 130 -5.37 45.11 -33.66
CA GLU A 130 -6.03 46.38 -34.03
C GLU A 130 -5.04 47.56 -33.94
N GLN A 131 -4.26 47.64 -32.86
CA GLN A 131 -3.22 48.66 -32.68
C GLN A 131 -2.10 48.54 -33.73
N LEU A 132 -1.70 47.31 -34.06
CA LEU A 132 -0.66 47.06 -35.06
C LEU A 132 -1.13 47.45 -36.46
N ALA A 133 -2.38 47.14 -36.81
CA ALA A 133 -2.96 47.55 -38.08
C ALA A 133 -2.97 49.08 -38.23
N ALA A 134 -3.43 49.80 -37.19
CA ALA A 134 -3.42 51.27 -37.18
C ALA A 134 -2.01 51.86 -37.35
N TYR A 135 -1.01 51.28 -36.67
CA TYR A 135 0.40 51.67 -36.81
C TYR A 135 0.90 51.43 -38.25
N LEU A 136 0.60 50.28 -38.85
CA LEU A 136 1.04 49.95 -40.21
C LEU A 136 0.39 50.86 -41.26
N ASP A 137 -0.88 51.24 -41.07
CA ASP A 137 -1.57 52.19 -41.95
C ASP A 137 -0.93 53.59 -41.87
N GLU A 138 -0.55 54.05 -40.67
CA GLU A 138 0.17 55.32 -40.48
C GLU A 138 1.54 55.30 -41.18
N VAL A 139 2.32 54.24 -40.99
CA VAL A 139 3.62 54.05 -41.67
C VAL A 139 3.46 54.05 -43.20
N ASN A 140 2.44 53.35 -43.72
CA ASN A 140 2.20 53.25 -45.15
C ASN A 140 1.69 54.55 -45.77
N SER A 141 1.07 55.42 -44.99
CA SER A 141 0.57 56.72 -45.47
C SER A 141 1.69 57.69 -45.86
N GLY A 142 2.94 57.45 -45.43
CA GLY A 142 4.14 57.99 -46.08
C GLY A 142 4.49 59.45 -45.80
N TYR A 143 3.82 60.14 -44.87
CA TYR A 143 4.05 61.58 -44.67
C TYR A 143 4.88 61.97 -43.44
N HIS A 144 4.95 61.16 -42.36
CA HIS A 144 5.80 61.45 -41.18
C HIS A 144 6.21 60.16 -40.44
N GLU A 145 7.28 60.22 -39.64
CA GLU A 145 7.57 59.15 -38.66
C GLU A 145 6.36 59.00 -37.73
N PRO A 146 5.86 57.77 -37.49
CA PRO A 146 4.74 57.54 -36.61
C PRO A 146 5.00 58.12 -35.23
N VAL A 147 4.01 58.78 -34.65
CA VAL A 147 4.15 59.42 -33.32
C VAL A 147 4.40 58.37 -32.23
N MET A 148 3.94 57.14 -32.44
CA MET A 148 4.08 56.02 -31.52
C MET A 148 4.86 54.88 -32.20
N GLY A 149 5.77 54.26 -31.45
CA GLY A 149 6.44 53.02 -31.89
C GLY A 149 5.46 51.83 -32.00
N PRO A 150 5.88 50.73 -32.65
CA PRO A 150 5.02 49.57 -32.83
C PRO A 150 4.55 49.00 -31.48
N PRO A 151 3.27 48.59 -31.35
CA PRO A 151 2.76 48.03 -30.10
C PRO A 151 3.45 46.71 -29.79
N ARG A 152 3.84 46.52 -28.52
CA ARG A 152 4.47 45.28 -28.07
C ARG A 152 3.45 44.14 -28.07
N PRO A 153 3.80 42.94 -28.58
CA PRO A 153 2.89 41.80 -28.52
C PRO A 153 2.60 41.41 -27.07
N PRO A 154 1.37 40.94 -26.77
CA PRO A 154 1.04 40.43 -25.45
C PRO A 154 1.92 39.21 -25.13
N ILE A 155 2.43 39.17 -23.91
CA ILE A 155 3.30 38.09 -23.40
C ILE A 155 2.39 37.03 -22.76
N PRO A 156 2.30 35.79 -23.29
CA PRO A 156 1.43 34.75 -22.75
C PRO A 156 1.58 34.53 -21.23
N GLU A 157 2.82 34.60 -20.73
CA GLU A 157 3.19 34.42 -19.33
C GLU A 157 2.54 35.46 -18.40
N ALA A 158 2.16 36.63 -18.90
CA ALA A 158 1.48 37.68 -18.13
C ALA A 158 0.00 37.36 -17.87
N PHE A 159 -0.57 36.38 -18.58
CA PHE A 159 -1.96 35.93 -18.46
C PHE A 159 -2.07 34.59 -17.72
N GLU A 160 -0.95 34.03 -17.24
CA GLU A 160 -0.93 32.80 -16.44
C GLU A 160 -1.46 33.05 -15.03
N ASN A 161 -2.76 32.87 -14.83
CA ASN A 161 -3.32 32.69 -13.49
C ASN A 161 -3.00 31.27 -13.03
N LYS A 162 -1.82 31.10 -12.41
CA LYS A 162 -1.41 29.82 -11.83
C LYS A 162 -2.56 29.27 -10.97
N PRO A 163 -3.05 28.05 -11.25
CA PRO A 163 -4.08 27.45 -10.43
C PRO A 163 -3.53 27.38 -9.00
N ARG A 164 -4.31 27.89 -8.04
CA ARG A 164 -3.90 27.87 -6.62
C ARG A 164 -3.69 26.45 -6.11
N GLN A 165 -4.30 25.48 -6.78
CA GLN A 165 -4.13 24.07 -6.49
C GLN A 165 -4.24 23.29 -7.81
N ALA A 166 -3.17 22.61 -8.21
CA ALA A 166 -3.25 21.65 -9.30
C ALA A 166 -4.12 20.48 -8.84
N PRO A 167 -5.08 20.02 -9.66
CA PRO A 167 -5.73 18.73 -9.42
C PRO A 167 -4.62 17.68 -9.32
N ASP A 168 -4.61 16.91 -8.23
CA ASP A 168 -3.60 15.88 -8.01
C ASP A 168 -3.89 14.67 -8.91
N ILE A 169 -3.67 14.81 -10.22
CA ILE A 169 -3.85 13.75 -11.20
C ILE A 169 -2.94 12.56 -10.90
N LEU A 170 -1.80 12.81 -10.25
CA LEU A 170 -0.86 11.76 -9.84
C LEU A 170 -1.43 10.88 -8.72
N SER A 171 -2.26 11.44 -7.83
CA SER A 171 -2.95 10.66 -6.80
C SER A 171 -3.90 9.61 -7.38
N VAL A 172 -4.56 9.90 -8.50
CA VAL A 172 -5.48 8.97 -9.18
C VAL A 172 -4.72 7.77 -9.73
N GLY A 173 -3.57 7.99 -10.38
CA GLY A 173 -2.75 6.90 -10.90
C GLY A 173 -2.18 5.99 -9.80
N LYS A 174 -1.81 6.56 -8.65
CA LYS A 174 -1.39 5.79 -7.48
C LYS A 174 -2.56 4.97 -6.92
N PHE A 175 -3.73 5.59 -6.80
CA PHE A 175 -4.93 4.96 -6.27
C PHE A 175 -5.39 3.76 -7.10
N ILE A 176 -5.40 3.88 -8.43
CA ILE A 176 -5.70 2.76 -9.34
C ILE A 176 -4.74 1.59 -9.10
N ARG A 177 -3.44 1.86 -8.94
CA ARG A 177 -2.44 0.83 -8.68
C ARG A 177 -2.66 0.13 -7.34
N ASP A 178 -3.00 0.89 -6.31
CA ASP A 178 -3.29 0.35 -4.98
C ASP A 178 -4.52 -0.57 -5.00
N ILE A 179 -5.57 -0.20 -5.75
CA ILE A 179 -6.75 -1.05 -5.99
C ILE A 179 -6.37 -2.34 -6.72
N THR A 180 -5.63 -2.25 -7.83
CA THR A 180 -5.22 -3.43 -8.60
C THR A 180 -4.43 -4.40 -7.74
N GLY A 181 -3.49 -3.92 -6.92
CA GLY A 181 -2.71 -4.77 -6.02
C GLY A 181 -3.55 -5.51 -4.98
N ILE A 182 -4.60 -4.89 -4.47
CA ILE A 182 -5.52 -5.53 -3.52
C ILE A 182 -6.41 -6.56 -4.22
N VAL A 183 -6.92 -6.27 -5.42
CA VAL A 183 -7.69 -7.23 -6.23
C VAL A 183 -6.84 -8.46 -6.57
N GLU A 184 -5.58 -8.27 -6.97
CA GLU A 184 -4.64 -9.37 -7.23
C GLU A 184 -4.40 -10.22 -5.99
N GLN A 185 -4.26 -9.61 -4.81
CA GLN A 185 -4.11 -10.33 -3.55
C GLN A 185 -5.37 -11.14 -3.20
N LEU A 186 -6.56 -10.57 -3.38
CA LEU A 186 -7.81 -11.29 -3.15
C LEU A 186 -7.98 -12.46 -4.11
N GLN A 187 -7.73 -12.26 -5.40
CA GLN A 187 -7.79 -13.32 -6.41
C GLN A 187 -6.80 -14.43 -6.08
N LYS A 188 -5.60 -14.08 -5.61
CA LYS A 188 -4.61 -15.05 -5.17
C LYS A 188 -5.06 -15.83 -3.93
N ARG A 189 -5.65 -15.15 -2.95
CA ARG A 189 -6.19 -15.81 -1.74
C ARG A 189 -7.36 -16.74 -2.09
N ASP A 190 -8.26 -16.28 -2.95
CA ASP A 190 -9.38 -17.07 -3.45
C ASP A 190 -8.89 -18.26 -4.29
N SER A 191 -7.84 -18.10 -5.10
CA SER A 191 -7.23 -19.24 -5.80
C SER A 191 -6.54 -20.22 -4.86
N ASP A 192 -5.88 -19.73 -3.81
CA ASP A 192 -5.19 -20.56 -2.81
C ASP A 192 -6.18 -21.28 -1.87
N GLN A 193 -7.40 -20.75 -1.70
CA GLN A 193 -8.47 -21.35 -0.88
C GLN A 193 -9.43 -22.26 -1.67
N ARG A 194 -9.37 -22.27 -3.00
CA ARG A 194 -10.19 -23.16 -3.81
C ARG A 194 -9.54 -24.54 -3.89
N ILE A 195 -10.19 -25.53 -3.29
CA ILE A 195 -9.94 -26.94 -3.60
C ILE A 195 -10.10 -27.09 -5.12
N THR A 196 -9.02 -27.43 -5.81
CA THR A 196 -9.10 -27.62 -7.27
C THR A 196 -9.99 -28.83 -7.56
N LEU A 197 -10.60 -28.90 -8.75
CA LEU A 197 -11.35 -30.11 -9.14
C LEU A 197 -10.49 -31.38 -9.10
N VAL A 198 -9.17 -31.24 -9.30
CA VAL A 198 -8.21 -32.33 -9.19
C VAL A 198 -8.06 -32.77 -7.73
N ASP A 199 -7.92 -31.83 -6.79
CA ASP A 199 -7.86 -32.14 -5.36
C ASP A 199 -9.16 -32.75 -4.86
N LEU A 200 -10.31 -32.24 -5.32
CA LEU A 200 -11.62 -32.80 -5.01
C LEU A 200 -11.74 -34.24 -5.52
N ASN A 201 -11.37 -34.50 -6.78
CA ASN A 201 -11.39 -35.86 -7.33
C ASN A 201 -10.46 -36.79 -6.53
N ARG A 202 -9.26 -36.33 -6.18
CA ARG A 202 -8.33 -37.11 -5.35
C ARG A 202 -8.94 -37.45 -3.98
N ILE A 203 -9.59 -36.48 -3.32
CA ILE A 203 -10.27 -36.70 -2.04
C ILE A 203 -11.43 -37.70 -2.21
N LEU A 204 -12.23 -37.56 -3.27
CA LEU A 204 -13.36 -38.47 -3.55
C LEU A 204 -12.89 -39.90 -3.88
N GLU A 205 -11.82 -40.05 -4.65
CA GLU A 205 -11.20 -41.36 -4.92
C GLU A 205 -10.69 -42.00 -3.64
N GLN A 206 -10.00 -41.23 -2.78
CA GLN A 206 -9.51 -41.72 -1.49
C GLN A 206 -10.65 -42.09 -0.54
N LEU A 207 -11.73 -41.31 -0.49
CA LEU A 207 -12.96 -41.64 0.24
C LEU A 207 -13.56 -42.96 -0.26
N GLY A 208 -13.59 -43.18 -1.57
CA GLY A 208 -14.06 -44.43 -2.17
C GLY A 208 -13.23 -45.64 -1.73
N VAL A 209 -11.90 -45.53 -1.79
CA VAL A 209 -10.97 -46.59 -1.36
C VAL A 209 -11.14 -46.90 0.13
N GLU A 210 -11.19 -45.89 0.99
CA GLU A 210 -11.36 -46.10 2.43
C GLU A 210 -12.73 -46.66 2.80
N THR A 211 -13.77 -46.33 2.03
CA THR A 211 -15.10 -46.93 2.19
C THR A 211 -15.06 -48.42 1.87
N VAL A 212 -14.42 -48.83 0.75
CA VAL A 212 -14.25 -50.25 0.41
C VAL A 212 -13.44 -50.98 1.49
N HIS A 213 -12.39 -50.35 2.02
CA HIS A 213 -11.60 -50.91 3.13
C HIS A 213 -12.43 -51.06 4.40
N ALA A 214 -13.27 -50.07 4.74
CA ALA A 214 -14.18 -50.15 5.88
C ALA A 214 -15.16 -51.31 5.72
N VAL A 215 -15.74 -51.50 4.52
CA VAL A 215 -16.64 -52.63 4.24
C VAL A 215 -15.92 -53.97 4.42
N LYS A 216 -14.71 -54.13 3.87
CA LYS A 216 -13.94 -55.37 4.01
C LYS A 216 -13.49 -55.66 5.44
N GLU A 217 -13.26 -54.62 6.24
CA GLU A 217 -12.90 -54.77 7.66
C GLU A 217 -14.08 -55.26 8.50
N VAL A 218 -15.29 -54.72 8.24
CA VAL A 218 -16.51 -55.11 8.97
C VAL A 218 -17.12 -56.40 8.42
N ILE A 219 -16.99 -56.65 7.12
CA ILE A 219 -17.48 -57.84 6.42
C ILE A 219 -16.30 -58.55 5.73
N PRO A 220 -15.50 -59.33 6.47
CA PRO A 220 -14.55 -60.27 5.89
C PRO A 220 -15.22 -61.23 4.88
N ASP A 221 -14.47 -61.67 3.87
CA ASP A 221 -14.99 -62.53 2.78
C ASP A 221 -15.60 -63.87 3.27
N ASP A 222 -15.20 -64.33 4.45
CA ASP A 222 -15.64 -65.57 5.11
C ASP A 222 -16.70 -65.37 6.19
N THR A 223 -17.25 -64.16 6.31
CA THR A 223 -18.23 -63.83 7.36
C THR A 223 -19.57 -64.49 7.10
N ASP A 224 -20.06 -65.24 8.09
CA ASP A 224 -21.45 -65.68 8.11
C ASP A 224 -22.34 -64.48 8.45
N LEU A 225 -23.10 -63.97 7.47
CA LEU A 225 -23.99 -62.82 7.71
C LEU A 225 -25.22 -63.16 8.56
N SER A 226 -25.46 -64.44 8.86
CA SER A 226 -26.62 -64.85 9.68
C SER A 226 -26.47 -64.54 11.17
N ILE A 227 -25.24 -64.28 11.65
CA ILE A 227 -24.94 -64.00 13.06
C ILE A 227 -25.03 -62.52 13.44
N CYS A 228 -25.10 -61.59 12.48
CA CYS A 228 -25.22 -60.16 12.74
C CYS A 228 -26.59 -59.63 12.33
N THR A 229 -27.21 -58.81 13.18
CA THR A 229 -28.44 -58.11 12.76
C THR A 229 -28.11 -56.98 11.79
N PRO A 230 -29.00 -56.64 10.83
CA PRO A 230 -28.76 -55.53 9.91
C PRO A 230 -28.54 -54.17 10.59
N ALA A 231 -29.04 -53.99 11.82
CA ALA A 231 -28.83 -52.77 12.59
C ALA A 231 -27.40 -52.66 13.14
N GLU A 232 -26.89 -53.75 13.73
CA GLU A 232 -25.52 -53.81 14.24
C GLU A 232 -24.49 -53.65 13.11
N LEU A 233 -24.73 -54.30 11.97
CA LEU A 233 -23.84 -54.21 10.81
C LEU A 233 -23.73 -52.78 10.28
N ARG A 234 -24.87 -52.07 10.17
CA ARG A 234 -24.87 -50.66 9.75
C ARG A 234 -24.13 -49.76 10.74
N ALA A 235 -24.33 -49.97 12.04
CA ALA A 235 -23.65 -49.19 13.06
C ALA A 235 -22.12 -49.35 12.98
N GLN A 236 -21.64 -50.60 12.86
CA GLN A 236 -20.21 -50.89 12.73
C GLN A 236 -19.61 -50.32 11.44
N LEU A 237 -20.32 -50.44 10.31
CA LEU A 237 -19.89 -49.86 9.04
C LEU A 237 -19.73 -48.34 9.12
N VAL A 238 -20.71 -47.64 9.70
CA VAL A 238 -20.65 -46.17 9.87
C VAL A 238 -19.46 -45.79 10.75
N GLU A 239 -19.29 -46.44 11.90
CA GLU A 239 -18.18 -46.15 12.83
C GLU A 239 -16.81 -46.33 12.17
N VAL A 240 -16.58 -47.46 11.48
CA VAL A 240 -15.31 -47.74 10.82
C VAL A 240 -15.06 -46.77 9.66
N THR A 241 -16.12 -46.42 8.90
CA THR A 241 -16.03 -45.45 7.80
C THR A 241 -15.65 -44.06 8.32
N GLU A 242 -16.32 -43.55 9.35
CA GLU A 242 -16.03 -42.26 9.96
C GLU A 242 -14.59 -42.19 10.49
N ARG A 243 -14.16 -43.24 11.21
CA ARG A 243 -12.78 -43.36 11.71
C ARG A 243 -11.74 -43.29 10.58
N ARG A 244 -11.99 -43.97 9.46
CA ARG A 244 -11.07 -44.00 8.30
C ARG A 244 -11.10 -42.69 7.52
N TRP A 245 -12.27 -42.09 7.32
CA TRP A 245 -12.38 -40.79 6.65
C TRP A 245 -11.64 -39.69 7.42
N GLY A 246 -11.61 -39.76 8.77
CA GLY A 246 -10.81 -38.87 9.60
C GLY A 246 -9.29 -38.95 9.37
N THR A 247 -8.80 -39.97 8.66
CA THR A 247 -7.38 -40.11 8.31
C THR A 247 -7.00 -39.46 6.96
N ILE A 248 -7.98 -39.06 6.15
CA ILE A 248 -7.76 -38.41 4.85
C ILE A 248 -7.29 -36.98 5.10
N ARG A 249 -6.11 -36.63 4.55
CA ARG A 249 -5.56 -35.27 4.64
C ARG A 249 -5.96 -34.47 3.39
N TYR A 250 -6.52 -33.28 3.62
CA TYR A 250 -6.80 -32.27 2.60
C TYR A 250 -5.58 -31.37 2.39
#